data_AF-A0A661J5P8-F1
#
_entry.id   AF-A0A661J5P8-F1
#
_cell.length_a   1.000
_cell.length_b   1.000
_cell.length_c   1.000
_cell.angle_alpha   90.00
_cell.angle_beta   90.00
_cell.angle_gamma   90.00
#
_symmetry.space_group_name_H-M   'P 1'
#
loop_
_entity.id
_entity.type
_entity.pdbx_description
1 polymer ?
#
loop_
_entity_poly.entity_id
_entity_poly.type
_entity_poly.pdbx_seq_one_letter_code
_entity_poly.pdbx_strand_id
1 'polypeptide(L)' 'MIKNDRNLRDVGEMTNRLLIDLFKKRIHETKLDPEQLRGSWAEACYILRNHFGKLSRIMIQNEYELHNLYRTAVEELRQF' A
#
# COMPACT_ATOMS: atom_id res chain seq x y z
N MET A 1 -1.61 -15.09 -25.41
CA MET A 1 -0.40 -15.21 -24.58
C MET A 1 -0.46 -14.17 -23.49
N ILE A 2 -0.70 -14.59 -22.25
CA ILE A 2 -0.79 -13.71 -21.08
C ILE A 2 0.64 -13.40 -20.64
N LYS A 3 1.08 -12.15 -20.83
CA LYS A 3 2.27 -11.62 -20.17
C LYS A 3 1.80 -10.58 -19.15
N ASN A 4 1.74 -10.96 -17.89
CA ASN A 4 1.60 -10.02 -16.78
C ASN A 4 2.44 -10.46 -15.56
N ASP A 5 3.66 -10.94 -15.82
CA ASP A 5 4.71 -11.16 -14.80
C ASP A 5 5.42 -9.86 -14.36
N ARG A 6 4.84 -8.68 -14.65
CA ARG A 6 5.43 -7.38 -14.25
C ARG A 6 4.97 -6.88 -12.88
N ASN A 7 3.82 -7.33 -12.37
CA ASN A 7 3.21 -6.70 -11.18
C ASN A 7 3.75 -7.21 -9.83
N LEU A 8 4.70 -8.18 -9.83
CA LEU A 8 5.23 -8.77 -8.58
C LEU A 8 6.61 -8.23 -8.20
N ARG A 9 7.30 -7.51 -9.10
CA ARG A 9 8.64 -6.94 -8.86
C ARG A 9 8.61 -5.53 -8.28
N ASP A 10 7.51 -4.80 -8.45
CA ASP A 10 7.50 -3.35 -8.19
C ASP A 10 7.75 -2.96 -6.72
N VAL A 11 7.20 -3.66 -5.73
CA VAL A 11 7.39 -3.23 -4.32
C VAL A 11 8.83 -3.32 -3.84
N GLY A 12 9.64 -4.24 -4.37
CA GLY A 12 11.06 -4.34 -4.02
C GLY A 12 11.94 -3.30 -4.73
N GLU A 13 11.44 -2.67 -5.80
CA GLU A 13 12.15 -1.67 -6.61
C GLU A 13 11.60 -0.25 -6.40
N MET A 14 10.44 -0.10 -5.76
CA MET A 14 9.83 1.20 -5.44
C MET A 14 10.49 1.83 -4.20
N THR A 15 10.80 3.11 -4.29
CA THR A 15 11.26 3.88 -3.14
C THR A 15 10.15 4.02 -2.10
N ASN A 16 10.53 4.21 -0.83
CA ASN A 16 9.59 4.42 0.28
C ASN A 16 8.59 5.54 -0.01
N ARG A 17 9.02 6.62 -0.68
CA ARG A 17 8.12 7.73 -1.04
C ARG A 17 7.09 7.33 -2.09
N LEU A 18 7.47 6.56 -3.10
CA LEU A 18 6.54 6.06 -4.12
C LEU A 18 5.50 5.13 -3.51
N LEU A 19 5.88 4.30 -2.53
CA LEU A 19 4.95 3.43 -1.82
C LEU A 19 3.97 4.24 -0.94
N ILE A 20 4.44 5.28 -0.25
CA ILE A 20 3.57 6.20 0.50
C ILE A 20 2.56 6.86 -0.44
N ASP A 21 3.01 7.44 -1.55
CA ASP A 21 2.12 8.12 -2.50
C ASP A 21 1.13 7.14 -3.16
N LEU A 22 1.53 5.88 -3.38
CA LEU A 22 0.64 4.81 -3.81
C LEU A 22 -0.46 4.52 -2.78
N PHE A 23 -0.10 4.37 -1.50
CA PHE A 23 -1.09 4.18 -0.43
C PHE A 23 -2.08 5.35 -0.39
N LYS A 24 -1.60 6.58 -0.43
CA LYS A 24 -2.45 7.78 -0.43
C LYS A 24 -3.42 7.80 -1.60
N LYS A 25 -2.91 7.56 -2.80
CA LYS A 25 -3.71 7.51 -4.02
C LYS A 25 -4.82 6.47 -3.89
N ARG A 26 -4.52 5.29 -3.37
CA ARG A 26 -5.51 4.21 -3.21
C ARG A 26 -6.53 4.49 -2.11
N ILE A 27 -6.12 5.11 -1.00
CA ILE A 27 -7.06 5.58 0.03
C ILE A 27 -8.07 6.56 -0.58
N HIS A 28 -7.59 7.51 -1.37
CA HIS A 28 -8.45 8.49 -2.04
C HIS A 28 -9.38 7.85 -3.08
N GLU A 29 -8.86 6.94 -3.92
CA GLU A 29 -9.66 6.22 -4.92
C GLU A 29 -10.74 5.32 -4.31
N THR A 30 -10.46 4.74 -3.13
CA THR A 30 -11.43 3.92 -2.40
C THR A 30 -12.47 4.75 -1.63
N LYS A 31 -12.37 6.09 -1.68
CA LYS A 31 -13.21 7.03 -0.93
C LYS A 31 -13.25 6.71 0.57
N LEU A 32 -12.18 6.11 1.10
CA LEU A 32 -12.03 5.89 2.53
C LEU A 32 -11.69 7.22 3.17
N ASP A 33 -12.41 7.55 4.25
CA ASP A 33 -12.13 8.73 5.06
C ASP A 33 -10.83 8.50 5.85
N PRO A 34 -9.76 9.29 5.64
CA PRO A 34 -8.50 9.15 6.35
C PRO A 34 -8.65 9.25 7.88
N GLU A 35 -9.63 9.98 8.39
CA GLU A 35 -9.91 10.08 9.82
C GLU A 35 -10.38 8.74 10.40
N GLN A 36 -11.04 7.90 9.60
CA GLN A 36 -11.56 6.59 10.02
C GLN A 36 -10.54 5.46 9.90
N LEU A 37 -9.41 5.67 9.19
CA LEU A 37 -8.38 4.66 8.99
C LEU A 37 -7.56 4.43 10.26
N ARG A 38 -7.47 3.19 10.73
CA ARG A 38 -6.72 2.89 11.97
C ARG A 38 -5.22 2.81 11.75
N GLY A 39 -4.75 2.88 10.51
CA GLY A 39 -3.34 2.66 10.18
C GLY A 39 -2.93 1.21 10.46
N SER A 40 -3.84 0.26 10.29
CA SER A 40 -3.60 -1.16 10.59
C SER A 40 -3.00 -1.92 9.42
N TRP A 41 -2.27 -3.01 9.70
CA TRP A 41 -1.74 -3.87 8.64
C TRP A 41 -2.84 -4.52 7.78
N ALA A 42 -4.01 -4.81 8.35
CA ALA A 42 -5.13 -5.36 7.60
C ALA A 42 -5.62 -4.38 6.51
N GLU A 43 -5.66 -3.08 6.80
CA GLU A 43 -6.02 -2.05 5.83
C GLU A 43 -4.93 -1.90 4.75
N ALA A 44 -3.66 -1.90 5.14
CA ALA A 44 -2.54 -1.91 4.19
C ALA A 44 -2.62 -3.12 3.25
N CYS A 45 -2.89 -4.31 3.80
CA CYS A 45 -3.11 -5.53 3.02
C CYS A 45 -4.28 -5.40 2.05
N TYR A 46 -5.39 -4.79 2.47
CA TYR A 46 -6.54 -4.55 1.60
C TYR A 46 -6.15 -3.70 0.38
N ILE A 47 -5.43 -2.60 0.62
CA ILE A 47 -4.95 -1.71 -0.45
C ILE A 47 -3.96 -2.43 -1.37
N LEU A 48 -2.97 -3.11 -0.81
CA LEU A 48 -1.96 -3.85 -1.58
C LEU A 48 -2.59 -4.97 -2.42
N ARG A 49 -3.57 -5.71 -1.86
CA ARG A 49 -4.30 -6.75 -2.61
C ARG A 49 -5.18 -6.16 -3.70
N ASN A 50 -5.85 -5.03 -3.45
CA ASN A 50 -6.65 -4.36 -4.47
C ASN A 50 -5.74 -3.89 -5.62
N HIS A 51 -4.56 -3.37 -5.31
CA HIS A 51 -3.63 -2.89 -6.33
C HIS A 51 -2.91 -4.01 -7.11
N PHE A 52 -2.33 -4.99 -6.42
CA PHE A 52 -1.49 -6.04 -7.01
C PHE A 52 -2.22 -7.37 -7.25
N GLY A 53 -3.49 -7.48 -6.84
CA GLY A 53 -4.32 -8.69 -6.90
C GLY A 53 -4.01 -9.72 -5.80
N LYS A 54 -2.75 -9.86 -5.39
CA LYS A 54 -2.30 -10.74 -4.30
C LYS A 54 -1.07 -10.16 -3.59
N LEU A 55 -0.90 -10.54 -2.33
CA LEU A 55 0.34 -10.25 -1.61
C LEU A 55 1.42 -11.25 -2.03
N SER A 56 2.58 -10.73 -2.45
CA SER A 56 3.74 -11.56 -2.71
C SER A 56 4.38 -12.02 -1.39
N ARG A 57 5.18 -13.09 -1.43
CA ARG A 57 5.96 -13.54 -0.27
C ARG A 57 6.88 -12.44 0.26
N ILE A 58 7.44 -11.63 -0.63
CA ILE A 58 8.32 -10.50 -0.27
C ILE A 58 7.55 -9.43 0.48
N MET A 59 6.32 -9.10 0.06
CA MET A 59 5.48 -8.13 0.79
C MET A 59 5.15 -8.63 2.20
N ILE A 60 4.85 -9.92 2.35
CA ILE A 60 4.57 -10.52 3.66
C ILE A 60 5.83 -10.51 4.54
N GLN A 61 7.00 -10.80 3.97
CA GLN A 61 8.28 -10.73 4.68
C GLN A 61 8.66 -9.31 5.12
N ASN A 62 8.20 -8.29 4.39
CA ASN A 62 8.41 -6.87 4.70
C ASN A 62 7.17 -6.20 5.31
N GLU A 63 6.31 -6.98 5.98
CA GLU A 63 5.07 -6.50 6.61
C GLU A 63 5.31 -5.27 7.48
N TYR A 64 6.32 -5.31 8.36
CA TYR A 64 6.60 -4.22 9.28
C TYR A 64 6.92 -2.90 8.55
N GLU A 65 7.73 -2.97 7.49
CA GLU A 65 8.09 -1.79 6.71
C GLU A 65 6.89 -1.25 5.93
N LEU A 66 6.17 -2.11 5.23
CA LEU A 66 4.97 -1.72 4.48
C LEU A 66 3.86 -1.17 5.38
N HIS A 67 3.73 -1.73 6.59
CA HIS A 67 2.81 -1.23 7.60
C HIS A 67 3.19 0.19 8.05
N ASN A 68 4.46 0.45 8.31
CA ASN A 68 4.93 1.79 8.66
C ASN A 68 4.72 2.79 7.52
N LEU A 69 5.03 2.41 6.28
CA LEU A 69 4.80 3.26 5.10
C LEU A 69 3.31 3.58 4.92
N TYR A 70 2.43 2.61 5.15
CA TYR A 70 0.98 2.84 5.14
C TYR A 70 0.55 3.79 6.25
N ARG A 71 1.07 3.64 7.48
CA ARG A 71 0.78 4.55 8.59
C ARG A 71 1.21 5.98 8.27
N THR A 72 2.42 6.16 7.73
CA THR A 72 2.89 7.46 7.27
C THR A 72 1.96 8.04 6.21
N ALA A 73 1.47 7.23 5.27
CA ALA A 73 0.50 7.70 4.27
C ALA A 73 -0.81 8.20 4.90
N VAL A 74 -1.36 7.49 5.90
CA VAL A 74 -2.57 7.90 6.63
C VAL A 74 -2.32 9.17 7.43
N GLU A 75 -1.23 9.24 8.20
CA GLU A 75 -0.86 10.43 8.98
C GLU A 75 -0.68 11.66 8.09
N GLU A 76 0.01 11.51 6.97
CA GLU A 76 0.17 12.60 6.01
C GLU A 76 -1.14 12.99 5.32
N LEU A 77 -2.15 12.12 5.23
CA LEU A 77 -3.48 12.48 4.69
C LEU A 77 -4.35 13.23 5.69
N ARG A 78 -4.15 13.03 7.00
CA ARG A 78 -4.91 13.71 8.06
C ARG A 78 -4.45 15.14 8.31
N GLN A 79 -3.22 15.45 7.91
CA GLN A 79 -2.64 16.79 8.10
C GLN A 79 -3.07 17.79 7.01
N PHE A 80 -3.90 17.38 6.04
CA PHE A 80 -4.46 18.22 4.98
C PHE A 80 -5.99 18.24 5.05
#